data_AF-D7FG19-F1
#
_entry.id   AF-D7FG19-F1
#
_cell.length_a   1.000
_cell.length_b   1.000
_cell.length_c   1.000
_cell.angle_alpha   90.00
_cell.angle_beta   90.00
_cell.angle_gamma   90.00
#
_symmetry.space_group_name_H-M   'P 1'
#
loop_
_entity.id
_entity.type
_entity.pdbx_description
1 polymer ?
#
loop_
_entity_poly.entity_id
_entity_poly.type
_entity_poly.pdbx_seq_one_letter_code
_entity_poly.pdbx_strand_id
1 'polypeptide(L)'
;MLENRNVENCYYDTFDNMNLGNLTLFCKLIKLYARGDEEAQDLGGIWAEMLPTNKEKALFVAQLLCDGGINKYGLSCAGLTENLLKDIFNSIGLATAKEVDEHLANMDKEEAELKE
;
A
#
# COMPACT_ATOMS: atom_id res chain seq x y z
N MET A 1 1.82 -12.20 8.25
CA MET A 1 0.71 -11.88 7.34
C MET A 1 1.08 -12.19 5.88
N LEU A 2 2.11 -11.54 5.32
CA LEU A 2 2.57 -11.78 3.94
C LEU A 2 3.22 -13.14 3.71
N GLU A 3 4.16 -13.54 4.56
CA GLU A 3 4.92 -14.80 4.38
C GLU A 3 4.05 -16.05 4.54
N ASN A 4 2.91 -15.91 5.23
CA ASN A 4 1.92 -16.97 5.43
C ASN A 4 0.67 -16.78 4.55
N ARG A 5 0.74 -15.91 3.54
CA ARG A 5 -0.40 -15.65 2.64
C ARG A 5 -0.63 -16.86 1.75
N ASN A 6 -1.84 -17.43 1.78
CA ASN A 6 -2.26 -18.41 0.80
C ASN A 6 -2.75 -17.72 -0.49
N VAL A 7 -1.93 -17.75 -1.54
CA VAL A 7 -2.24 -17.10 -2.83
C VAL A 7 -3.43 -17.75 -3.53
N GLU A 8 -3.72 -19.03 -3.26
CA GLU A 8 -4.85 -19.75 -3.87
C GLU A 8 -6.21 -19.31 -3.31
N ASN A 9 -6.22 -18.71 -2.11
CA ASN A 9 -7.43 -18.27 -1.42
C ASN A 9 -7.63 -16.74 -1.46
N CYS A 10 -6.81 -16.01 -2.22
CA CYS A 10 -6.99 -14.57 -2.37
C CYS A 10 -8.29 -14.27 -3.11
N TYR A 11 -9.09 -13.34 -2.59
CA TYR A 11 -10.33 -12.91 -3.23
C TYR A 11 -10.12 -12.07 -4.49
N TYR A 12 -8.93 -11.47 -4.65
CA TYR A 12 -8.63 -10.54 -5.72
C TYR A 12 -7.26 -10.81 -6.33
N ASP A 13 -7.14 -10.66 -7.65
CA ASP A 13 -5.85 -10.67 -8.30
C ASP A 13 -5.11 -9.34 -8.14
N THR A 14 -5.87 -8.25 -8.16
CA THR A 14 -5.42 -6.86 -8.09
C THR A 14 -6.47 -6.01 -7.39
N PHE A 15 -6.06 -4.90 -6.77
CA PHE A 15 -6.99 -3.92 -6.19
C PHE A 15 -7.97 -3.34 -7.21
N ASP A 16 -7.58 -3.30 -8.49
CA ASP A 16 -8.41 -2.77 -9.57
C ASP A 16 -9.69 -3.62 -9.79
N ASN A 17 -9.67 -4.86 -9.31
CA ASN A 17 -10.79 -5.78 -9.37
C ASN A 17 -11.73 -5.68 -8.16
N MET A 18 -11.38 -4.85 -7.15
CA MET A 18 -12.29 -4.59 -6.03
C MET A 18 -13.38 -3.62 -6.46
N ASN A 19 -14.64 -4.01 -6.24
CA ASN A 19 -15.74 -3.06 -6.35
C ASN A 19 -15.63 -1.97 -5.26
N LEU A 20 -16.33 -0.85 -5.45
CA LEU A 20 -16.26 0.30 -4.55
C LEU A 20 -16.59 -0.05 -3.08
N GLY A 21 -17.53 -0.96 -2.85
CA GLY A 21 -17.92 -1.41 -1.51
C GLY A 21 -16.78 -2.14 -0.80
N ASN A 22 -16.17 -3.10 -1.49
CA ASN A 22 -15.07 -3.91 -0.97
C ASN A 22 -13.80 -3.07 -0.76
N LEU A 23 -13.50 -2.16 -1.69
CA LEU A 23 -12.40 -1.19 -1.53
C LEU A 23 -12.62 -0.29 -0.30
N THR A 24 -13.85 0.21 -0.12
CA THR A 24 -14.19 1.04 1.04
C THR A 24 -14.03 0.29 2.36
N LEU A 25 -14.47 -0.96 2.42
CA LEU A 25 -14.31 -1.82 3.60
C LEU A 25 -12.84 -2.08 3.90
N PHE A 26 -12.05 -2.39 2.88
CA PHE A 26 -10.61 -2.59 3.00
C PHE A 26 -9.91 -1.36 3.58
N CYS A 27 -10.19 -0.16 3.06
CA CYS A 27 -9.63 1.09 3.59
C CYS A 27 -10.03 1.34 5.06
N LYS A 28 -11.27 1.00 5.46
CA LYS A 28 -11.69 1.11 6.86
C LYS A 28 -10.91 0.14 7.76
N LEU A 29 -10.69 -1.08 7.29
CA LEU A 29 -9.92 -2.11 7.98
C LEU A 29 -8.48 -1.68 8.22
N ILE A 30 -7.83 -1.12 7.20
CA ILE A 30 -6.48 -0.54 7.29
C ILE A 30 -6.44 0.57 8.35
N LYS A 31 -7.45 1.45 8.38
CA LYS A 31 -7.53 2.52 9.37
C LYS A 31 -7.67 2.00 10.80
N LEU A 32 -8.45 0.93 11.00
CA LEU A 32 -8.60 0.30 12.32
C LEU A 32 -7.28 -0.36 12.74
N TYR A 33 -6.67 -1.13 11.84
CA TYR A 33 -5.37 -1.76 12.07
C TYR A 33 -4.31 -0.71 12.46
N ALA A 34 -4.17 0.37 11.69
CA ALA A 34 -3.20 1.43 11.95
C ALA A 34 -3.43 2.16 13.28
N ARG A 35 -4.64 2.12 13.83
CA ARG A 35 -4.97 2.67 15.16
C ARG A 35 -4.72 1.69 16.31
N GLY A 36 -4.27 0.48 16.01
CA GLY A 36 -4.04 -0.57 17.00
C GLY A 36 -5.31 -1.22 17.52
N ASP A 37 -6.40 -1.20 16.74
CA ASP A 37 -7.65 -1.88 17.10
C ASP A 37 -7.42 -3.41 17.18
N GLU A 38 -7.68 -4.01 18.34
CA GLU A 38 -7.33 -5.41 18.62
C GLU A 38 -8.02 -6.40 17.67
N GLU A 39 -9.29 -6.16 17.33
CA GLU A 39 -10.05 -7.02 16.42
C GLU A 39 -9.51 -6.93 15.00
N ALA A 40 -9.19 -5.71 14.54
CA ALA A 40 -8.57 -5.52 13.24
C ALA A 40 -7.14 -6.09 13.15
N GLN A 41 -6.39 -6.09 14.27
CA GLN A 41 -5.06 -6.68 14.35
C GLN A 41 -5.10 -8.22 14.25
N ASP A 42 -6.17 -8.85 14.73
CA ASP A 42 -6.34 -10.31 14.76
C ASP A 42 -7.50 -10.84 13.90
N LEU A 43 -7.61 -10.37 12.65
CA LEU A 43 -8.57 -10.91 11.68
C LEU A 43 -8.13 -12.26 11.08
N GLY A 44 -7.02 -12.83 11.55
CA GLY A 44 -6.50 -14.12 11.10
C GLY A 44 -6.34 -14.22 9.58
N GLY A 45 -6.98 -15.24 9.00
CA GLY A 45 -6.91 -15.54 7.56
C GLY A 45 -7.51 -14.47 6.65
N ILE A 46 -8.39 -13.61 7.17
CA ILE A 46 -9.08 -12.58 6.38
C ILE A 46 -8.07 -11.61 5.75
N TRP A 47 -7.01 -11.23 6.47
CA TRP A 47 -5.96 -10.38 5.90
C TRP A 47 -5.24 -11.06 4.74
N ALA A 48 -4.98 -12.36 4.84
CA ALA A 48 -4.32 -13.11 3.77
C ALA A 48 -5.21 -13.21 2.51
N GLU A 49 -6.52 -13.36 2.70
CA GLU A 49 -7.50 -13.50 1.62
C GLU A 49 -7.84 -12.15 0.95
N MET A 50 -7.87 -11.05 1.71
CA MET A 50 -8.14 -9.71 1.17
C MET A 50 -6.94 -9.11 0.42
N LEU A 51 -5.72 -9.54 0.73
CA LEU A 51 -4.54 -9.08 -0.01
C LEU A 51 -4.55 -9.66 -1.44
N PRO A 52 -4.23 -8.84 -2.47
CA PRO A 52 -4.28 -9.30 -3.85
C PRO A 52 -3.19 -10.35 -4.14
N THR A 53 -3.44 -11.28 -5.08
CA THR A 53 -2.44 -12.28 -5.50
C THR A 53 -1.17 -11.63 -6.05
N ASN A 54 -1.27 -10.46 -6.70
CA ASN A 54 -0.11 -9.68 -7.12
C ASN A 54 0.80 -9.34 -5.91
N LYS A 55 2.06 -9.81 -5.97
CA LYS A 55 3.03 -9.72 -4.88
C LYS A 55 3.41 -8.27 -4.54
N GLU A 56 3.59 -7.41 -5.54
CA GLU A 56 4.00 -6.01 -5.34
C GLU A 56 2.89 -5.20 -4.66
N LYS A 57 1.64 -5.36 -5.11
CA LYS A 57 0.48 -4.70 -4.49
C LYS A 57 0.25 -5.15 -3.04
N ALA A 58 0.50 -6.43 -2.74
CA ALA A 58 0.39 -6.92 -1.37
C ALA A 58 1.56 -6.49 -0.47
N LEU A 59 2.78 -6.43 -1.00
CA LEU A 59 3.94 -5.87 -0.31
C LEU A 59 3.71 -4.41 0.07
N PHE A 60 3.12 -3.62 -0.84
CA PHE A 60 2.76 -2.24 -0.56
C PHE A 60 1.82 -2.08 0.64
N VAL A 61 0.76 -2.90 0.73
CA VAL A 61 -0.17 -2.80 1.87
C VAL A 61 0.43 -3.32 3.16
N ALA A 62 1.12 -4.46 3.12
CA ALA A 62 1.75 -4.95 4.33
C ALA A 62 2.84 -3.99 4.83
N GLN A 63 3.48 -3.24 3.93
CA GLN A 63 4.41 -2.19 4.33
C GLN A 63 3.73 -1.09 5.13
N LEU A 64 2.56 -0.65 4.65
CA LEU A 64 1.73 0.37 5.29
C LEU A 64 1.22 -0.11 6.66
N LEU A 65 0.79 -1.38 6.75
CA LEU A 65 0.24 -1.97 7.97
C LEU A 65 1.32 -2.31 8.99
N CYS A 66 2.33 -3.08 8.61
CA CYS A 66 3.24 -3.72 9.57
C CYS A 66 4.41 -2.85 10.04
N ASP A 67 4.90 -1.93 9.21
CA ASP A 67 6.03 -1.06 9.58
C ASP A 67 5.66 0.43 9.56
N GLY A 68 4.35 0.76 9.61
CA GLY A 68 3.86 2.13 9.71
C GLY A 68 4.25 3.05 8.55
N GLY A 69 4.51 2.48 7.37
CA GLY A 69 4.95 3.23 6.18
C GLY A 69 6.47 3.37 6.01
N ILE A 70 7.30 2.82 6.90
CA ILE A 70 8.77 2.75 6.69
C ILE A 70 9.06 1.76 5.56
N ASN A 71 9.69 2.18 4.46
CA ASN A 71 9.94 1.32 3.29
C ASN A 71 11.00 0.22 3.49
N LYS A 72 10.69 -0.78 4.31
CA LYS A 72 11.50 -1.95 4.64
C LYS A 72 11.70 -2.93 3.47
N TYR A 73 10.73 -3.04 2.56
CA TYR A 73 10.80 -3.94 1.42
C TYR A 73 11.47 -3.32 0.18
N GLY A 74 12.01 -2.10 0.29
CA GLY A 74 12.66 -1.42 -0.84
C GLY A 74 11.71 -1.16 -2.01
N LEU A 75 10.42 -0.97 -1.72
CA LEU A 75 9.40 -0.63 -2.70
C LEU A 75 9.61 0.83 -3.13
N SER A 76 10.33 1.04 -4.22
CA SER A 76 10.41 2.37 -4.82
C SER A 76 9.06 2.73 -5.44
N CYS A 77 8.65 4.00 -5.31
CA CYS A 77 7.52 4.57 -6.03
C CYS A 77 7.62 4.38 -7.56
N ALA A 78 8.81 4.09 -8.10
CA ALA A 78 9.04 3.80 -9.50
C ALA A 78 8.24 2.59 -10.08
N GLY A 79 7.69 1.71 -9.24
CA GLY A 79 6.80 0.59 -9.65
C GLY A 79 5.31 0.83 -9.39
N LEU A 80 4.97 1.83 -8.57
CA LEU A 80 3.59 2.28 -8.38
C LEU A 80 3.41 3.43 -9.38
N THR A 81 2.82 3.12 -10.54
CA THR A 81 2.66 4.06 -11.65
C THR A 81 2.35 5.47 -11.16
N GLU A 82 2.99 6.48 -11.77
CA GLU A 82 2.97 7.90 -11.37
C GLU A 82 1.56 8.44 -11.00
N ASN A 83 0.52 7.86 -11.59
CA ASN A 83 -0.89 8.17 -11.33
C ASN A 83 -1.41 7.63 -9.99
N LEU A 84 -0.93 6.50 -9.49
CA LEU A 84 -1.45 5.88 -8.27
C LEU A 84 -1.20 6.75 -7.02
N LEU A 85 -0.01 7.33 -6.90
CA LEU A 85 0.29 8.27 -5.82
C LEU A 85 -0.49 9.58 -6.00
N LYS A 86 -0.56 10.11 -7.22
CA LYS A 86 -1.35 11.32 -7.52
C LYS A 86 -2.84 11.15 -7.20
N ASP A 87 -3.40 9.95 -7.43
CA ASP A 87 -4.80 9.61 -7.18
C ASP A 87 -5.08 9.37 -5.68
N ILE A 88 -4.14 8.75 -4.96
CA ILE A 88 -4.23 8.52 -3.50
C ILE A 88 -4.04 9.82 -2.71
N PHE A 89 -3.09 10.67 -3.06
CA PHE A 89 -2.81 11.89 -2.29
C PHE A 89 -3.91 12.95 -2.41
N ASN A 90 -4.42 13.20 -3.63
CA ASN A 90 -5.52 14.14 -3.85
C ASN A 90 -6.85 13.65 -3.24
N SER A 91 -7.09 12.33 -3.19
CA SER A 91 -8.33 11.77 -2.64
C SER A 91 -8.35 11.70 -1.11
N ILE A 92 -7.19 11.64 -0.45
CA ILE A 92 -7.08 11.57 1.02
C ILE A 92 -6.74 12.95 1.63
N GLY A 93 -6.40 13.95 0.80
CA GLY A 93 -6.11 15.33 1.25
C GLY A 93 -4.77 15.46 1.99
N LEU A 94 -3.82 14.56 1.71
CA LEU A 94 -2.54 14.49 2.42
C LEU A 94 -1.46 15.40 1.83
N ALA A 95 -1.50 15.65 0.51
CA ALA A 95 -0.57 16.53 -0.20
C ALA A 95 -1.13 16.89 -1.58
N THR A 96 -0.72 18.03 -2.12
CA THR A 96 -1.04 18.45 -3.49
C THR A 96 -0.13 17.74 -4.50
N ALA A 97 -0.61 17.55 -5.73
CA ALA A 97 0.19 16.94 -6.80
C ALA A 97 1.57 17.62 -7.00
N LYS A 98 1.65 18.93 -6.73
CA LYS A 98 2.89 19.70 -6.86
C LYS A 98 3.91 19.36 -5.76
N GLU A 99 3.46 19.20 -4.52
CA GLU A 99 4.33 18.79 -3.41
C GLU A 99 4.87 17.37 -3.61
N VAL A 100 4.07 16.50 -4.23
CA VAL A 100 4.48 15.13 -4.57
C VAL A 100 5.51 15.14 -5.70
N ASP A 101 5.29 15.90 -6.78
CA ASP A 101 6.24 16.00 -7.89
C ASP A 101 7.60 16.57 -7.41
N GLU A 102 7.60 17.57 -6.53
CA GLU A 102 8.82 18.12 -5.93
C GLU A 102 9.55 17.10 -5.06
N HIS A 103 8.82 16.31 -4.26
CA HIS A 103 9.42 15.27 -3.43
C HIS A 103 10.01 14.11 -4.26
N LEU A 104 9.33 13.70 -5.33
CA LEU A 104 9.82 12.66 -6.24
C LEU A 104 11.10 13.10 -6.95
N ALA A 105 11.12 14.34 -7.45
CA ALA A 105 12.29 14.91 -8.12
C ALA A 105 13.51 15.01 -7.20
N ASN A 106 13.30 15.29 -5.90
CA ASN A 106 14.38 15.28 -4.91
C ASN A 106 14.90 13.86 -4.64
N MET A 107 14.01 12.88 -4.54
CA MET A 107 14.39 11.47 -4.35
C MET A 107 15.19 10.92 -5.52
N ASP A 108 14.77 11.17 -6.76
CA ASP A 108 15.51 10.74 -7.97
C ASP A 108 16.92 11.35 -8.02
N LYS A 109 17.06 12.56 -7.49
CA LYS A 109 18.34 13.29 -7.43
C LYS A 109 19.25 12.74 -6.34
N GLU A 110 18.73 12.46 -5.15
CA GLU A 110 19.46 11.77 -4.08
C GLU A 110 19.91 10.38 -4.51
N GLU A 111 19.07 9.65 -5.26
CA GLU A 111 19.40 8.31 -5.76
C GLU A 111 20.46 8.33 -6.87
N ALA A 112 20.51 9.41 -7.67
CA ALA A 112 21.55 9.64 -8.66
C ALA A 112 22.90 10.00 -8.01
N GLU A 113 22.88 10.84 -6.97
CA GLU A 113 24.07 11.23 -6.20
C GLU A 113 24.66 10.07 -5.39
N LEU A 114 23.85 9.09 -4.97
CA LEU A 114 24.31 7.87 -4.29
C LEU A 114 24.95 6.83 -5.22
N LYS A 115 24.81 7.00 -6.55
CA LYS A 115 25.36 6.09 -7.57
C LYS A 115 26.65 6.60 -8.23
N GLU A 116 27.11 7.81 -7.88
CA GLU A 116 28.47 8.33 -8.15
C GLU A 116 29.45 8.02 -7.00
#